data_AF-A0A562LBM7-F1
#
_entry.id   AF-A0A562LBM7-F1
#
_cell.length_a   1.000
_cell.length_b   1.000
_cell.length_c   1.000
_cell.angle_alpha   90.00
_cell.angle_beta   90.00
_cell.angle_gamma   90.00
#
_symmetry.space_group_name_H-M   'P 1'
#
loop_
_entity.id
_entity.type
_entity.pdbx_description
1 polymer ?
#
loop_
_entity_poly.entity_id
_entity_poly.type
_entity_poly.pdbx_seq_one_letter_code
_entity_poly.pdbx_strand_id
1 'polypeptide(L)'
;MEKRILALCGAIAITAVAHAQDTQPLPSHGEFIEQACVPAMLQQLGDAEAQHGFARAACECSYRLLSDRPTMTRERFEAAATVCRAEYEQDGAAFVRKYAE
;
A
#
# COMPACT_ATOMS: atom_id res chain seq x y z
N MET A 1 15.06 -53.00 -26.05
CA MET A 1 14.36 -51.69 -26.09
C MET A 1 13.81 -51.52 -24.69
N GLU A 2 14.17 -50.56 -23.84
CA GLU A 2 14.47 -49.14 -24.07
C GLU A 2 15.50 -48.59 -23.08
N LYS A 3 16.12 -47.48 -23.49
CA LYS A 3 17.23 -46.80 -22.82
C LYS A 3 16.70 -45.73 -21.85
N ARG A 4 17.16 -45.82 -20.60
CA ARG A 4 17.58 -44.75 -19.66
C ARG A 4 17.20 -43.31 -20.02
N ILE A 5 16.43 -42.63 -19.14
CA ILE A 5 16.60 -41.19 -18.90
C ILE A 5 16.40 -40.92 -17.39
N LEU A 6 17.51 -40.80 -16.67
CA LEU A 6 17.61 -40.23 -15.33
C LEU A 6 18.88 -39.36 -15.30
N ALA A 7 18.71 -38.05 -15.11
CA ALA A 7 19.63 -37.08 -14.50
C ALA A 7 19.17 -35.67 -14.95
N LEU A 8 18.50 -34.91 -14.09
CA LEU A 8 19.09 -34.00 -13.09
C LEU A 8 20.03 -32.93 -13.67
N CYS A 9 19.71 -31.68 -13.29
CA CYS A 9 20.55 -30.49 -13.24
C CYS A 9 20.92 -29.84 -14.57
N GLY A 10 20.27 -28.71 -14.88
CA GLY A 10 20.75 -27.85 -15.95
C GLY A 10 19.87 -26.70 -16.38
N ALA A 11 18.90 -26.27 -15.57
CA ALA A 11 18.28 -24.96 -15.77
C ALA A 11 18.27 -24.27 -14.41
N ILE A 12 19.38 -23.61 -14.11
CA ILE A 12 19.35 -22.45 -13.23
C ILE A 12 18.48 -21.45 -13.99
N ALA A 13 17.16 -21.56 -13.80
CA ALA A 13 16.29 -20.42 -13.99
C ALA A 13 16.83 -19.40 -13.00
N ILE A 14 17.62 -18.47 -13.53
CA ILE A 14 17.83 -17.18 -12.91
C ILE A 14 16.41 -16.63 -12.80
N THR A 15 15.74 -16.96 -11.71
CA THR A 15 14.58 -16.24 -11.26
C THR A 15 15.10 -14.82 -11.16
N ALA A 16 14.66 -13.98 -12.09
CA ALA A 16 14.92 -12.56 -12.07
C ALA A 16 14.24 -12.03 -10.80
N VAL A 17 14.92 -12.20 -9.67
CA VAL A 17 14.52 -11.60 -8.42
C VAL A 17 14.85 -10.13 -8.55
N ALA A 18 13.85 -9.31 -8.25
CA ALA A 18 14.01 -7.93 -7.80
C ALA A 18 14.51 -6.91 -8.84
N HIS A 19 13.56 -6.39 -9.60
CA HIS A 19 13.26 -4.97 -9.40
C HIS A 19 11.80 -4.89 -8.96
N ALA A 20 11.61 -4.74 -7.65
CA ALA A 20 10.34 -4.35 -7.08
C ALA A 20 9.80 -3.18 -7.91
N GLN A 21 8.54 -3.28 -8.31
CA GLN A 21 7.89 -2.28 -9.13
C GLN A 21 7.84 -0.96 -8.32
N ASP A 22 8.86 -0.11 -8.48
CA ASP A 22 8.88 1.25 -7.90
C ASP A 22 7.77 2.13 -8.47
N THR A 23 6.99 1.61 -9.42
CA THR A 23 5.81 2.23 -10.02
C THR A 23 4.73 1.18 -10.24
N GLN A 24 3.54 1.42 -9.70
CA GLN A 24 2.37 0.56 -9.85
C GLN A 24 1.16 1.41 -10.28
N PRO A 25 0.20 0.86 -11.04
CA PRO A 25 -1.08 1.53 -11.25
C PRO A 25 -1.71 1.88 -9.90
N LEU A 26 -2.31 3.06 -9.79
CA LEU A 26 -3.09 3.36 -8.60
C LEU A 26 -4.33 2.45 -8.60
N PRO A 27 -4.61 1.70 -7.51
CA PRO A 27 -5.82 0.88 -7.43
C PRO A 27 -7.08 1.74 -7.44
N SER A 28 -8.24 1.12 -7.62
CA SER A 28 -9.50 1.81 -7.31
C SER A 28 -9.55 2.21 -5.84
N HIS A 29 -10.40 3.20 -5.53
CA HIS A 29 -10.56 3.72 -4.17
C HIS A 29 -10.83 2.60 -3.16
N GLY A 30 -11.81 1.74 -3.41
CA GLY A 30 -12.12 0.61 -2.53
C GLY A 30 -10.99 -0.42 -2.41
N GLU A 31 -10.28 -0.72 -3.49
CA GLU A 31 -9.11 -1.63 -3.44
C GLU A 31 -7.98 -1.04 -2.60
N PHE A 32 -7.71 0.25 -2.75
CA PHE A 32 -6.64 0.92 -2.00
C PHE A 32 -7.02 1.11 -0.53
N ILE A 33 -8.20 1.67 -0.24
CA ILE A 33 -8.61 2.04 1.10
C ILE A 33 -9.01 0.81 1.91
N GLU A 34 -10.00 0.06 1.43
CA GLU A 34 -10.69 -0.96 2.23
C GLU A 34 -9.92 -2.28 2.26
N GLN A 35 -9.30 -2.68 1.14
CA GLN A 35 -8.67 -3.99 1.00
C GLN A 35 -7.19 -3.99 1.36
N ALA A 36 -6.50 -2.85 1.22
CA ALA A 36 -5.06 -2.76 1.41
C ALA A 36 -4.66 -1.85 2.58
N CYS A 37 -4.96 -0.56 2.50
CA CYS A 37 -4.39 0.44 3.39
C CYS A 37 -4.92 0.36 4.82
N VAL A 38 -6.24 0.34 5.01
CA VAL A 38 -6.85 0.30 6.36
C VAL A 38 -6.46 -0.99 7.11
N PRO A 39 -6.58 -2.20 6.51
CA PRO A 39 -6.12 -3.43 7.17
C PRO A 39 -4.64 -3.38 7.54
N ALA A 40 -3.77 -2.87 6.66
CA ALA A 40 -2.34 -2.76 6.95
C ALA A 40 -2.04 -1.78 8.09
N MET A 41 -2.72 -0.64 8.14
CA MET A 41 -2.57 0.32 9.25
C MET A 41 -3.07 -0.26 10.57
N LEU A 42 -4.22 -0.94 10.58
CA LEU A 42 -4.75 -1.56 11.81
C LEU A 42 -3.86 -2.69 12.33
N GLN A 43 -3.19 -3.44 11.44
CA GLN A 43 -2.17 -4.40 11.87
C GLN A 43 -1.00 -3.76 12.63
N GLN A 44 -0.70 -2.49 12.35
CA GLN A 44 0.38 -1.75 13.02
C GLN A 44 -0.09 -1.02 14.29
N LEU A 45 -1.30 -0.47 14.27
CA LEU A 45 -1.84 0.36 15.33
C LEU A 45 -2.56 -0.46 16.41
N GLY A 46 -3.17 -1.58 16.02
CA GLY A 46 -4.14 -2.33 16.79
C GLY A 46 -5.56 -2.20 16.22
N ASP A 47 -6.47 -3.01 16.75
CA ASP A 47 -7.86 -3.12 16.32
C ASP A 47 -8.81 -2.44 17.32
N ALA A 48 -8.51 -1.19 17.71
CA ALA A 48 -9.42 -0.38 18.53
C ALA A 48 -10.25 0.57 17.66
N GLU A 49 -11.51 0.80 18.00
CA GLU A 49 -12.44 1.67 17.23
C GLU A 49 -11.86 3.07 16.95
N ALA A 50 -11.16 3.68 17.91
CA ALA A 50 -10.48 4.96 17.73
C ALA A 50 -9.37 4.91 16.67
N GLN A 51 -8.73 3.75 16.48
CA GLN A 51 -7.67 3.54 15.49
C GLN A 51 -8.25 3.32 14.10
N HIS A 52 -9.48 2.81 13.97
CA HIS A 52 -10.20 2.71 12.69
C HIS A 52 -10.47 4.08 12.08
N GLY A 53 -10.96 5.04 12.88
CA GLY A 53 -11.22 6.40 12.41
C GLY A 53 -9.96 7.09 11.88
N PHE A 54 -8.83 6.93 12.59
CA PHE A 54 -7.55 7.43 12.12
C PHE A 54 -7.03 6.68 10.87
N ALA A 55 -7.06 5.34 10.88
CA ALA A 55 -6.56 4.53 9.77
C ALA A 55 -7.30 4.86 8.47
N ARG A 56 -8.64 4.93 8.51
CA ARG A 56 -9.44 5.31 7.35
C ARG A 56 -9.11 6.71 6.87
N ALA A 57 -9.09 7.71 7.76
CA ALA A 57 -8.77 9.09 7.40
C ALA A 57 -7.36 9.25 6.78
N ALA A 58 -6.37 8.54 7.31
CA ALA A 58 -5.00 8.55 6.79
C ALA A 58 -4.89 7.90 5.40
N CYS A 59 -5.61 6.80 5.19
CA CYS A 59 -5.71 6.14 3.89
C CYS A 59 -6.42 7.01 2.87
N GLU A 60 -7.53 7.65 3.22
CA GLU A 60 -8.29 8.57 2.37
C GLU A 60 -7.47 9.79 1.96
N CYS A 61 -6.76 10.38 2.91
CA CYS A 61 -5.82 11.47 2.64
C CYS A 61 -4.75 11.03 1.63
N SER A 62 -4.14 9.86 1.83
CA SER A 62 -3.11 9.34 0.94
C SER A 62 -3.66 9.08 -0.46
N TYR A 63 -4.86 8.51 -0.57
CA TYR A 63 -5.49 8.25 -1.86
C TYR A 63 -5.80 9.53 -2.64
N ARG A 64 -6.38 10.55 -1.98
CA ARG A 64 -6.64 11.86 -2.62
C ARG A 64 -5.37 12.55 -3.13
N LEU A 65 -4.25 12.41 -2.43
CA LEU A 65 -2.97 12.98 -2.88
C LEU A 65 -2.37 12.22 -4.08
N LEU A 66 -2.78 10.97 -4.28
CA LEU A 66 -2.30 10.10 -5.35
C LEU A 66 -3.25 10.05 -6.55
N SER A 67 -4.55 10.32 -6.35
CA SER A 67 -5.63 10.09 -7.33
C SER A 67 -5.52 10.90 -8.61
N ASP A 68 -4.79 12.02 -8.58
CA ASP A 68 -4.54 12.85 -9.77
C ASP A 68 -3.55 12.20 -10.75
N ARG A 69 -2.99 11.03 -10.40
CA ARG A 69 -1.99 10.33 -11.22
C ARG A 69 -2.43 8.88 -11.48
N PRO A 70 -2.24 8.38 -12.71
CA PRO A 70 -2.56 6.99 -13.05
C PRO A 70 -1.58 5.98 -12.41
N THR A 71 -0.43 6.45 -11.93
CA THR A 71 0.65 5.60 -11.40
C THR A 71 1.18 6.14 -10.07
N MET A 72 1.24 5.26 -9.08
CA MET A 72 1.85 5.50 -7.78
C MET A 72 3.30 5.00 -7.78
N THR A 73 4.22 5.79 -7.22
CA THR A 73 5.59 5.36 -6.93
C THR A 73 5.81 5.27 -5.42
N ARG A 74 6.83 4.52 -4.98
CA ARG A 74 7.17 4.44 -3.56
C ARG A 74 7.42 5.82 -2.94
N GLU A 75 8.24 6.64 -3.61
CA GLU A 75 8.56 8.00 -3.16
C GLU A 75 7.29 8.86 -2.99
N ARG A 76 6.34 8.76 -3.91
CA ARG A 76 5.08 9.53 -3.82
C ARG A 76 4.18 9.03 -2.71
N PHE A 77 4.12 7.72 -2.52
CA PHE A 77 3.37 7.13 -1.43
C PHE A 77 3.95 7.58 -0.08
N GLU A 78 5.27 7.56 0.08
CA GLU A 78 5.97 8.06 1.28
C GLU A 78 5.76 9.57 1.49
N ALA A 79 5.76 10.36 0.40
CA ALA A 79 5.46 11.78 0.46
C ALA A 79 4.00 12.05 0.90
N ALA A 80 3.04 11.31 0.34
CA ALA A 80 1.63 11.41 0.72
C ALA A 80 1.44 11.05 2.21
N ALA A 81 2.03 9.93 2.66
CA ALA A 81 1.99 9.53 4.07
C ALA A 81 2.60 10.61 4.99
N THR A 82 3.70 11.23 4.58
CA THR A 82 4.34 12.33 5.32
C THR A 82 3.43 13.54 5.46
N VAL A 83 2.77 13.96 4.37
CA VAL A 83 1.82 15.08 4.37
C VAL A 83 0.63 14.77 5.28
N CYS A 84 0.03 13.59 5.13
CA CYS A 84 -1.13 13.19 5.94
C CYS A 84 -0.79 13.10 7.44
N ARG A 85 0.40 12.58 7.78
CA ARG A 85 0.87 12.56 9.18
C ARG A 85 1.05 13.98 9.72
N ALA A 86 1.68 14.87 8.96
CA ALA A 86 1.88 16.26 9.38
C ALA A 86 0.54 17.00 9.58
N GLU A 87 -0.45 16.77 8.72
CA GLU A 87 -1.80 17.34 8.88
C GLU A 87 -2.50 16.80 10.14
N TYR A 88 -2.41 15.49 10.38
CA TYR A 88 -2.96 14.86 11.59
C TYR A 88 -2.29 15.37 12.89
N GLU A 89 -0.97 15.55 12.89
CA GLU A 89 -0.23 16.05 14.05
C GLU A 89 -0.60 17.51 14.40
N GLN A 90 -1.09 18.29 13.43
CA GLN A 90 -1.55 19.67 13.68
C GLN A 90 -2.92 19.71 14.36
N ASP A 91 -3.90 18.97 13.85
CA ASP A 91 -5.24 18.86 14.43
C ASP A 91 -5.89 17.54 14.00
N GLY A 92 -5.66 16.49 14.80
CA GLY A 92 -6.15 15.15 14.51
C GLY A 92 -7.67 15.05 14.42
N ALA A 93 -8.41 15.87 15.18
CA ALA A 93 -9.87 15.86 15.16
C ALA A 93 -10.42 16.53 13.89
N ALA A 94 -9.82 17.64 13.45
CA ALA A 94 -10.14 18.24 12.16
C ALA A 94 -9.75 17.32 11.00
N PHE A 95 -8.57 16.68 11.07
CA PHE A 95 -8.10 15.73 10.08
C PHE A 95 -9.08 14.57 9.89
N VAL A 96 -9.46 13.88 10.97
CA VAL A 96 -10.40 12.75 10.88
C VAL A 96 -11.74 13.21 10.30
N ARG A 97 -12.27 14.37 10.71
CA ARG A 97 -13.52 14.92 10.13
C ARG A 97 -13.41 15.24 8.63
N LYS A 98 -12.26 15.73 8.17
CA LYS A 98 -12.02 16.08 6.76
C LYS A 98 -12.02 14.86 5.83
N TYR A 99 -11.68 13.69 6.36
CA TYR A 99 -11.51 12.44 5.61
C TYR A 99 -12.40 11.29 6.12
N ALA A 100 -13.51 11.58 6.79
CA ALA A 100 -14.44 10.58 7.36
C ALA A 100 -15.41 9.97 6.34
N GLU A 101 -15.13 10.04 5.04
CA GLU A 101 -15.99 9.49 3.97
C GLU A 101 -16.04 7.96 3.98
#